data_AF-A0A401IVK3-F1
#
_entry.id   AF-A0A401IVK3-F1
#
_cell.length_a   1.000
_cell.length_b   1.000
_cell.length_c   1.000
_cell.angle_alpha   90.00
_cell.angle_beta   90.00
_cell.angle_gamma   90.00
#
_symmetry.space_group_name_H-M   'P 1'
#
loop_
_entity.id
_entity.type
_entity.pdbx_description
1 polymer ?
#
loop_
_entity_poly.entity_id
_entity_poly.type
_entity_poly.pdbx_seq_one_letter_code
_entity_poly.pdbx_strand_id
1 'polypeptide(L)'
;MTHDLDSDISGYKLLVDFPDFALYADEHDNVVQRFSMDMVAKYDLPDKKFQFSPETMAYLKNYIAQYKNSGEEKGLVLKRFIETQFLKD
;
A
#
# COMPACT_ATOMS: atom_id res chain seq x y z
N MET A 1 -18.99 15.12 11.08
CA MET A 1 -19.09 13.73 10.62
C MET A 1 -17.68 13.18 10.65
N THR A 2 -17.32 12.53 11.75
CA THR A 2 -15.95 12.12 12.06
C THR A 2 -15.95 10.61 12.24
N HIS A 3 -15.04 9.96 11.53
CA HIS A 3 -14.61 8.56 11.72
C HIS A 3 -15.63 7.45 11.41
N ASP A 4 -15.81 7.17 10.12
CA ASP A 4 -16.20 5.81 9.64
C ASP A 4 -15.13 5.18 8.74
N LEU A 5 -14.00 5.87 8.50
CA LEU A 5 -12.90 5.38 7.66
C LEU A 5 -12.06 4.26 8.31
N ASP A 6 -12.19 4.08 9.63
CA ASP A 6 -11.49 3.04 10.41
C ASP A 6 -12.18 1.68 10.32
N SER A 7 -13.49 1.65 10.06
CA SER A 7 -14.29 0.43 10.00
C SER A 7 -13.98 -0.42 8.75
N ASP A 8 -13.62 0.21 7.63
CA ASP A 8 -13.47 -0.45 6.32
C ASP A 8 -12.17 -1.27 6.18
N ILE A 9 -11.18 -1.01 7.03
CA ILE A 9 -9.91 -1.77 7.08
C ILE A 9 -9.78 -2.64 8.33
N SER A 10 -10.89 -2.88 9.04
CA SER A 10 -10.90 -3.79 10.18
C SER A 10 -10.47 -5.19 9.75
N GLY A 11 -9.39 -5.70 10.34
CA GLY A 11 -8.76 -6.98 9.95
C GLY A 11 -7.53 -6.84 9.03
N TYR A 12 -7.30 -5.65 8.46
CA TYR A 12 -6.10 -5.37 7.66
C TYR A 12 -4.94 -4.90 8.55
N LYS A 13 -3.73 -5.34 8.22
CA LYS A 13 -2.47 -4.98 8.89
C LYS A 13 -1.61 -4.15 7.95
N LEU A 14 -0.95 -3.12 8.49
CA LEU A 14 -0.02 -2.29 7.74
C LEU A 14 1.14 -3.14 7.19
N LEU A 15 1.31 -3.15 5.86
CA LEU A 15 2.44 -3.76 5.19
C LEU A 15 3.60 -2.78 5.08
N VAL A 16 3.33 -1.59 4.58
CA VAL A 16 4.33 -0.54 4.34
C VAL A 16 3.65 0.83 4.35
N ASP A 17 4.40 1.83 4.81
CA ASP A 17 4.00 3.22 4.85
C ASP A 17 4.98 4.02 4.00
N PHE A 18 4.53 4.48 2.82
CA PHE A 18 5.29 5.38 1.96
C PHE A 18 4.85 6.83 2.21
N PRO A 19 5.64 7.84 1.82
CA PRO A 19 5.30 9.25 2.08
C PRO A 19 3.93 9.72 1.55
N ASP A 20 3.42 9.07 0.50
CA ASP A 20 2.25 9.45 -0.27
C ASP A 20 1.11 8.44 -0.17
N PHE A 21 1.36 7.22 0.29
CA PHE A 21 0.33 6.21 0.54
C PHE A 21 0.84 5.09 1.45
N ALA A 22 -0.07 4.41 2.12
CA ALA A 22 0.20 3.19 2.86
C ALA A 22 -0.50 1.99 2.22
N LEU A 23 0.11 0.81 2.35
CA LEU A 23 -0.50 -0.45 1.96
C LEU A 23 -0.87 -1.26 3.20
N TYR A 24 -2.08 -1.78 3.22
CA TYR A 24 -2.60 -2.65 4.25
C TYR A 24 -3.00 -3.99 3.64
N ALA A 25 -2.89 -5.08 4.37
CA ALA A 25 -3.34 -6.39 3.91
C ALA A 25 -4.03 -7.22 4.99
N ASP A 26 -5.04 -7.97 4.61
CA ASP A 26 -5.72 -8.93 5.48
C ASP A 26 -5.13 -10.33 5.39
N GLU A 27 -5.77 -11.29 6.05
CA GLU A 27 -5.39 -12.71 6.04
C GLU A 27 -5.73 -13.46 4.74
N HIS A 28 -6.52 -12.84 3.86
CA HIS A 28 -6.97 -13.39 2.59
C HIS A 28 -6.21 -12.81 1.38
N ASP A 29 -5.07 -12.16 1.64
CA ASP A 29 -4.23 -11.50 0.64
C ASP A 29 -4.96 -10.40 -0.15
N ASN A 30 -6.02 -9.82 0.44
CA ASN A 30 -6.57 -8.56 -0.04
C ASN A 30 -5.68 -7.41 0.41
N VAL A 31 -5.42 -6.45 -0.47
CA VAL A 31 -4.58 -5.28 -0.22
C VAL A 31 -5.36 -4.00 -0.45
N VAL A 32 -5.25 -3.08 0.51
CA VAL A 32 -5.79 -1.73 0.41
C VAL A 32 -4.64 -0.74 0.30
N GLN A 33 -4.64 0.08 -0.76
CA GLN A 33 -3.81 1.26 -0.88
C GLN A 33 -4.61 2.48 -0.43
N ARG A 34 -4.15 3.12 0.65
CA ARG A 34 -4.73 4.34 1.19
C ARG A 34 -3.77 5.50 1.00
N PHE A 35 -4.20 6.53 0.28
CA PHE A 35 -3.39 7.72 0.04
C PHE A 35 -3.26 8.57 1.32
N SER A 36 -2.15 9.28 1.45
CA SER A 36 -1.95 10.22 2.55
C SER A 36 -2.98 11.36 2.49
N MET A 37 -3.26 12.00 3.62
CA MET A 37 -4.23 13.11 3.67
C MET A 37 -3.88 14.23 2.70
N ASP A 38 -2.59 14.52 2.50
CA ASP A 38 -2.11 15.52 1.54
C ASP A 38 -2.48 15.15 0.09
N MET A 39 -2.34 13.88 -0.26
CA MET A 39 -2.69 13.37 -1.58
C MET A 39 -4.21 13.38 -1.80
N VAL A 40 -4.98 12.97 -0.80
CA VAL A 40 -6.46 13.03 -0.84
C VAL A 40 -6.95 14.47 -0.95
N ALA A 41 -6.43 15.39 -0.14
CA ALA A 41 -6.83 16.79 -0.17
C ALA A 41 -6.51 17.50 -1.49
N LYS A 42 -5.42 17.09 -2.16
CA LYS A 42 -4.96 17.72 -3.40
C LYS A 42 -5.58 17.13 -4.66
N TYR A 43 -5.85 15.83 -4.67
CA TYR A 43 -6.20 15.09 -5.88
C TYR A 43 -7.51 14.29 -5.77
N ASP A 44 -8.19 14.32 -4.61
CA ASP A 44 -9.43 13.57 -4.34
C ASP A 44 -9.29 12.08 -4.66
N LEU A 45 -8.17 11.48 -4.25
CA LEU A 45 -7.84 10.09 -4.57
C LEU A 45 -8.56 9.12 -3.61
N PRO A 46 -9.39 8.19 -4.12
CA PRO A 46 -10.02 7.17 -3.30
C PRO A 46 -9.04 6.05 -2.93
N ASP A 47 -9.37 5.32 -1.87
CA ASP A 47 -8.69 4.06 -1.52
C ASP A 47 -8.82 3.05 -2.66
N LYS A 48 -7.72 2.37 -3.01
CA LYS A 48 -7.73 1.29 -4.01
C LYS A 48 -7.67 -0.06 -3.32
N LYS A 49 -8.43 -1.04 -3.85
CA LYS A 49 -8.48 -2.41 -3.33
C LYS A 49 -7.99 -3.37 -4.39
N PHE A 50 -7.09 -4.27 -4.00
CA PHE A 50 -6.49 -5.28 -4.85
C PHE A 50 -6.67 -6.65 -4.20
N GLN A 51 -6.90 -7.69 -4.99
CA GLN A 51 -6.86 -9.07 -4.51
C GLN A 51 -5.70 -9.76 -5.21
N PHE A 52 -4.69 -10.17 -4.44
CA PHE A 52 -3.51 -10.82 -4.99
C PHE A 52 -3.57 -12.33 -4.78
N SER A 53 -2.95 -13.07 -5.71
CA SER A 53 -2.65 -14.48 -5.45
C SER A 53 -1.59 -14.59 -4.33
N PRO A 54 -1.53 -15.72 -3.60
CA PRO A 54 -0.52 -15.92 -2.56
C PRO A 54 0.92 -15.76 -3.08
N GLU A 55 1.16 -16.17 -4.33
CA GLU A 55 2.44 -16.00 -5.01
C GLU A 55 2.76 -14.52 -5.24
N THR A 56 1.84 -13.77 -5.85
CA THR A 56 1.98 -12.33 -6.07
C THR A 56 2.19 -11.57 -4.75
N MET A 57 1.47 -11.97 -3.71
CA MET A 57 1.57 -11.36 -2.39
C MET A 57 2.92 -11.65 -1.72
N ALA A 58 3.47 -12.85 -1.88
CA ALA A 58 4.82 -13.17 -1.42
C ALA A 58 5.86 -12.29 -2.13
N TYR A 59 5.72 -12.07 -3.45
CA TYR A 59 6.59 -11.15 -4.19
C TYR A 59 6.47 -9.71 -3.67
N LEU A 60 5.25 -9.20 -3.48
CA LEU A 60 5.02 -7.86 -2.93
C LEU A 60 5.68 -7.70 -1.55
N LYS A 61 5.45 -8.65 -0.64
CA LYS A 61 6.07 -8.66 0.70
C LYS A 61 7.59 -8.65 0.64
N ASN A 62 8.19 -9.37 -0.31
CA ASN A 62 9.63 -9.37 -0.52
C ASN A 62 10.17 -8.00 -0.99
N TYR A 63 9.50 -7.32 -1.92
CA TYR A 63 9.91 -5.98 -2.34
C TYR A 63 9.72 -4.94 -1.25
N ILE A 64 8.66 -5.06 -0.44
CA ILE A 64 8.44 -4.22 0.74
C ILE A 64 9.57 -4.43 1.76
N ALA A 65 9.98 -5.68 2.01
CA ALA A 65 11.09 -5.97 2.92
C ALA A 65 12.41 -5.35 2.40
N GLN A 66 12.65 -5.38 1.09
CA GLN A 66 13.80 -4.70 0.49
C GLN A 66 13.71 -3.19 0.66
N TYR A 67 12.53 -2.60 0.48
CA TYR A 67 12.31 -1.16 0.67
C TYR A 67 12.66 -0.72 2.10
N LYS A 68 12.14 -1.44 3.11
CA LYS A 68 12.38 -1.13 4.53
C LYS A 68 13.86 -1.20 4.94
N ASN A 69 14.65 -2.01 4.26
CA ASN A 69 16.08 -2.16 4.51
C ASN A 69 16.96 -1.35 3.56
N SER A 70 16.35 -0.53 2.69
CA SER A 70 17.07 0.26 1.69
C SER A 70 17.29 1.71 2.15
N GLY A 71 18.38 2.33 1.70
CA GLY A 71 18.56 3.78 1.81
C GLY A 71 17.68 4.54 0.81
N GLU A 72 17.58 5.87 0.97
CA GLU A 72 16.63 6.73 0.25
C GLU A 72 16.58 6.50 -1.27
N GLU A 73 17.73 6.48 -1.95
CA GLU A 73 17.77 6.32 -3.42
C GLU A 73 17.21 4.98 -3.89
N LYS A 74 17.60 3.88 -3.23
CA LYS A 74 17.07 2.54 -3.55
C LYS A 74 15.61 2.39 -3.13
N GLY A 75 15.22 3.04 -2.03
CA GLY A 75 13.84 3.06 -1.57
C GLY A 75 12.90 3.68 -2.60
N LEU A 76 13.30 4.79 -3.23
CA LEU A 76 12.51 5.43 -4.29
C LEU A 76 12.33 4.53 -5.51
N VAL A 77 13.37 3.78 -5.91
CA VAL A 77 13.29 2.84 -7.04
C VAL A 77 12.35 1.68 -6.70
N LEU A 78 12.48 1.09 -5.51
CA LEU A 78 11.64 -0.01 -5.06
C LEU A 78 10.17 0.41 -4.92
N LYS A 79 9.91 1.61 -4.39
CA LYS A 79 8.56 2.18 -4.32
C LYS A 79 7.94 2.27 -5.73
N ARG A 80 8.63 2.91 -6.68
CA ARG A 80 8.14 3.05 -8.07
C ARG A 80 7.90 1.71 -8.74
N PHE A 81 8.76 0.72 -8.46
CA PHE A 81 8.58 -0.64 -8.93
C PHE A 81 7.30 -1.27 -8.36
N ILE A 82 7.08 -1.15 -7.04
CA ILE A 82 5.87 -1.66 -6.37
C ILE A 82 4.61 -1.03 -6.98
N GLU A 83 4.60 0.29 -7.15
CA GLU A 83 3.48 1.01 -7.78
C GLU A 83 3.20 0.52 -9.19
N THR A 84 4.25 0.34 -10.00
CA THR A 84 4.11 -0.02 -11.41
C THR A 84 3.72 -1.48 -11.62
N GLN A 85 4.22 -2.39 -10.79
CA GLN A 85 4.04 -3.83 -10.97
C GLN A 85 2.82 -4.41 -10.24
N PHE A 86 2.42 -3.82 -9.10
CA PHE A 86 1.37 -4.37 -8.26
C PHE A 86 0.15 -3.46 -8.14
N LEU A 87 0.33 -2.13 -8.18
CA LEU A 87 -0.72 -1.16 -7.88
C LEU A 87 -1.24 -0.41 -9.11
N LYS A 88 -0.86 -0.87 -10.31
CA LYS A 88 -1.47 -0.40 -11.55
C LYS A 88 -2.83 -1.07 -11.71
N ASP A 89 -3.83 -0.21 -11.86
CA ASP A 89 -5.17 -0.54 -12.33
C ASP A 89 -5.12 -0.92 -13.82
#